data_AF-A0AAD2CEN6-F1
#
_entry.id   AF-A0AAD2CEN6-F1
#
_cell.length_a   1.000
_cell.length_b   1.000
_cell.length_c   1.000
_cell.angle_alpha   90.00
_cell.angle_beta   90.00
_cell.angle_gamma   90.00
#
_symmetry.space_group_name_H-M   'P 1'
#
loop_
_entity.id
_entity.type
_entity.pdbx_description
1 polymer ?
#
loop_
_entity_poly.entity_id
_entity_poly.type
_entity_poly.pdbx_seq_one_letter_code
_entity_poly.pdbx_strand_id
1 'polypeptide(L)'
;MKPQSAMTTTLKRGVTINPAVQAVEILSIYDYTPSEISATWYDEDDRQKITQHCFKVLQKMEKCGGTKNGQKYCTRGLEAHTTLGSIIKKKTRTAAFAAVLNEQARQWNENEQVDDRAISEAYRETSSSSQMWAQAIGNQDRKDADAYLYADEEEIENVDSTTTGAVSMIKSAEESVLKSPFSQKRTLNVNSAAVIMVHRGARAA
;
A
#
# COMPACT_ATOMS: atom_id res chain seq x y z
N MET A 1 -2.12 -63.85 10.08
CA MET A 1 -1.51 -62.67 10.72
C MET A 1 -2.23 -61.43 10.18
N LYS A 2 -2.93 -60.67 11.03
CA LYS A 2 -3.64 -59.45 10.62
C LYS A 2 -2.76 -58.23 10.98
N PRO A 3 -2.59 -57.23 10.10
CA PRO A 3 -1.86 -56.02 10.45
C PRO A 3 -2.68 -55.17 11.42
N GLN A 4 -2.02 -54.67 12.46
CA GLN A 4 -2.61 -53.74 13.42
C GLN A 4 -2.80 -52.37 12.77
N SER A 5 -4.01 -51.83 12.90
CA SER A 5 -4.43 -50.52 12.40
C SER A 5 -3.76 -49.41 13.23
N ALA A 6 -3.03 -48.52 12.57
CA ALA A 6 -2.43 -47.35 13.19
C ALA A 6 -3.52 -46.30 13.48
N MET A 7 -3.67 -45.96 14.75
CA MET A 7 -4.56 -44.89 15.24
C MET A 7 -4.04 -43.52 14.76
N THR A 8 -4.73 -42.88 13.82
CA THR A 8 -4.52 -41.48 13.46
C THR A 8 -5.20 -40.57 14.48
N THR A 9 -4.42 -40.02 15.40
CA THR A 9 -4.89 -39.01 16.37
C THR A 9 -5.10 -37.66 15.68
N THR A 10 -6.35 -37.35 15.32
CA THR A 10 -6.75 -36.03 14.83
C THR A 10 -6.75 -35.04 15.99
N LEU A 11 -5.71 -34.21 16.09
CA LEU A 11 -5.66 -33.09 17.03
C LEU A 11 -6.75 -32.07 16.64
N LYS A 12 -7.79 -31.96 17.46
CA LYS A 12 -8.80 -30.91 17.34
C LYS A 12 -8.13 -29.56 17.63
N ARG A 13 -7.87 -28.78 16.58
CA ARG A 13 -7.39 -27.40 16.74
C ARG A 13 -8.56 -26.55 17.20
N GLY A 14 -8.45 -25.97 18.39
CA GLY A 14 -9.39 -24.97 18.90
C GLY A 14 -8.75 -23.58 18.83
N VAL A 15 -9.52 -22.58 18.43
CA VAL A 15 -9.10 -21.17 18.54
C VAL A 15 -9.41 -20.72 19.96
N THR A 16 -8.42 -20.23 20.68
CA THR A 16 -8.60 -19.59 21.99
C THR A 16 -8.26 -18.12 21.85
N ILE A 17 -9.16 -17.24 22.30
CA ILE A 17 -8.93 -15.79 22.30
C ILE A 17 -8.35 -15.41 23.66
N ASN A 18 -7.32 -14.57 23.66
CA ASN A 18 -6.72 -14.06 24.90
C ASN A 18 -7.78 -13.25 25.68
N PRO A 19 -8.11 -13.60 26.94
CA PRO A 19 -9.10 -12.87 27.73
C PRO A 19 -8.62 -11.47 28.15
N ALA A 20 -7.32 -11.18 28.08
CA ALA A 20 -6.75 -9.88 28.42
C ALA A 20 -6.70 -8.97 27.17
N VAL A 21 -7.86 -8.55 26.66
CA VAL A 21 -7.96 -7.56 25.58
C VAL A 21 -8.03 -6.16 26.18
N GLN A 22 -7.11 -5.28 25.79
CA GLN A 22 -7.24 -3.85 26.06
C GLN A 22 -8.16 -3.23 25.00
N ALA A 23 -9.27 -2.65 25.45
CA ALA A 23 -10.15 -1.88 24.58
C ALA A 23 -9.81 -0.39 24.73
N VAL A 24 -9.69 0.30 23.59
CA VAL A 24 -9.62 1.75 23.54
C VAL A 24 -10.96 2.23 22.98
N GLU A 25 -11.59 3.16 23.68
CA GLU A 25 -12.81 3.80 23.17
C GLU A 25 -12.43 4.73 22.02
N ILE A 26 -13.05 4.52 20.87
CA ILE A 26 -12.88 5.36 19.68
C ILE A 26 -14.16 6.16 19.51
N LEU A 27 -14.01 7.46 19.26
CA LEU A 27 -15.13 8.36 19.06
C LEU A 27 -16.00 7.87 17.88
N SER A 28 -17.32 7.82 18.08
CA SER A 28 -18.25 7.47 17.00
C SER A 28 -18.32 8.59 15.98
N ILE A 29 -18.45 8.28 14.69
CA ILE A 29 -18.56 9.31 13.63
C ILE A 29 -19.74 10.28 13.86
N TYR A 30 -20.79 9.84 14.56
CA TYR A 30 -21.95 10.67 14.89
C TYR A 30 -21.66 11.72 15.97
N ASP A 31 -20.59 11.54 16.74
CA ASP A 31 -20.16 12.47 17.79
C ASP A 31 -19.18 13.52 17.24
N TYR A 32 -18.74 13.40 15.98
CA TYR A 32 -17.87 14.38 15.34
C TYR A 32 -18.66 15.62 14.94
N THR A 33 -18.09 16.79 15.18
CA THR A 33 -18.55 18.02 14.56
C THR A 33 -18.35 17.96 13.03
N PRO A 34 -19.15 18.69 12.23
CA PRO A 34 -18.95 18.73 10.78
C PRO A 34 -17.54 19.17 10.36
N SER A 35 -16.90 20.06 11.14
CA SER A 35 -15.51 20.47 10.93
C SER A 35 -14.53 19.32 11.16
N GLU A 36 -14.74 18.50 12.18
CA GLU A 36 -13.88 17.34 12.44
C GLU A 36 -14.08 16.26 11.39
N ILE A 37 -15.32 16.03 10.92
CA ILE A 37 -15.60 15.10 9.81
C ILE A 37 -14.82 15.53 8.56
N SER A 38 -14.93 16.80 8.19
CA SER A 38 -14.25 17.35 7.01
C SER A 38 -12.72 17.33 7.15
N ALA A 39 -12.18 17.46 8.36
CA ALA A 39 -10.74 17.40 8.59
C ALA A 39 -10.20 15.95 8.67
N THR A 40 -11.05 15.00 9.06
CA THR A 40 -10.66 13.59 9.26
C THR A 40 -10.75 12.79 7.97
N TRP A 41 -11.73 13.10 7.12
CA TRP A 41 -12.04 12.31 5.94
C TRP A 41 -11.78 13.11 4.66
N TYR A 42 -11.21 12.44 3.66
CA TYR A 42 -11.08 13.03 2.33
C TYR A 42 -12.45 13.21 1.68
N ASP A 43 -12.73 14.43 1.26
CA ASP A 43 -13.90 14.70 0.42
C ASP A 43 -13.64 14.25 -1.05
N GLU A 44 -14.66 14.40 -1.88
CA GLU A 44 -14.54 14.01 -3.29
C GLU A 44 -13.53 14.88 -4.05
N ASP A 45 -13.40 16.17 -3.70
CA ASP A 45 -12.43 17.07 -4.32
C ASP A 45 -10.99 16.66 -3.98
N ASP A 46 -10.74 16.25 -2.75
CA ASP A 46 -9.45 15.76 -2.27
C ASP A 46 -9.10 14.43 -2.93
N ARG A 47 -10.06 13.52 -3.05
CA ARG A 47 -9.88 12.27 -3.82
C ARG A 47 -9.50 12.55 -5.27
N GLN A 48 -10.13 13.54 -5.90
CA GLN A 48 -9.80 13.96 -7.26
C GLN A 48 -8.40 14.58 -7.33
N LYS A 49 -8.03 15.46 -6.40
CA LYS A 49 -6.68 16.05 -6.33
C LYS A 49 -5.61 14.99 -6.15
N ILE A 50 -5.82 14.02 -5.25
CA ILE A 50 -4.93 12.88 -5.02
C ILE A 50 -4.78 12.08 -6.32
N THR A 51 -5.90 11.74 -6.97
CA THR A 51 -5.91 10.99 -8.23
C THR A 51 -5.15 11.73 -9.34
N GLN A 52 -5.40 13.02 -9.52
CA GLN A 52 -4.68 13.85 -10.48
C GLN A 52 -3.18 13.93 -10.16
N HIS A 53 -2.83 13.99 -8.87
CA HIS A 53 -1.44 13.98 -8.46
C HIS A 53 -0.75 12.66 -8.83
N CYS A 54 -1.38 11.52 -8.56
CA CYS A 54 -0.88 10.20 -8.98
C CYS A 54 -0.63 10.13 -10.48
N PHE A 55 -1.57 10.61 -11.31
CA PHE A 55 -1.38 10.65 -12.77
C PHE A 55 -0.22 11.56 -13.20
N LYS A 56 -0.04 12.71 -12.54
CA LYS A 56 1.11 13.59 -12.81
C LYS A 56 2.45 12.91 -12.48
N VAL A 57 2.49 12.12 -11.40
CA VAL A 57 3.68 11.34 -11.02
C VAL A 57 3.98 10.29 -12.09
N LEU A 58 2.97 9.50 -12.48
CA LEU A 58 3.09 8.48 -13.53
C LEU A 58 3.58 9.07 -14.86
N GLN A 59 2.98 10.17 -15.30
CA GLN A 59 3.36 10.83 -16.54
C GLN A 59 4.81 11.32 -16.51
N LYS A 60 5.28 11.85 -15.37
CA LYS A 60 6.69 12.25 -15.20
C LYS A 60 7.62 11.05 -15.25
N MET A 61 7.24 9.95 -14.62
CA MET A 61 8.04 8.73 -14.62
C MET A 61 8.19 8.12 -16.01
N GLU A 62 7.09 8.01 -16.76
CA GLU A 62 7.09 7.44 -18.12
C GLU A 62 7.89 8.32 -19.09
N LYS A 63 7.76 9.66 -19.01
CA LYS A 63 8.50 10.60 -19.86
C LYS A 63 10.00 10.63 -19.58
N CYS A 64 10.42 10.43 -18.33
CA CYS A 64 11.83 10.50 -17.94
C CYS A 64 12.59 9.17 -18.10
N GLY A 65 12.00 8.15 -18.73
CA GLY A 65 12.67 6.90 -19.08
C GLY A 65 12.93 5.96 -17.89
N GLY A 66 12.16 6.08 -16.80
CA GLY A 66 12.27 5.22 -15.63
C GLY A 66 13.44 5.57 -14.69
N THR A 67 13.15 5.50 -13.39
CA THR A 67 14.06 5.41 -12.20
C THR A 67 15.35 6.23 -12.08
N LYS A 68 15.74 7.10 -13.02
CA LYS A 68 16.85 8.05 -12.79
C LYS A 68 16.58 9.01 -11.63
N ASN A 69 15.30 9.17 -11.27
CA ASN A 69 14.82 9.85 -10.05
C ASN A 69 13.98 8.92 -9.17
N GLY A 70 14.23 7.60 -9.20
CA GLY A 70 13.46 6.60 -8.44
C GLY A 70 13.41 6.89 -6.93
N GLN A 71 14.43 7.58 -6.40
CA GLN A 71 14.44 8.06 -5.02
C GLN A 71 13.43 9.18 -4.73
N LYS A 72 12.94 9.92 -5.74
CA LYS A 72 12.09 11.09 -5.51
C LYS A 72 10.60 10.77 -5.45
N TYR A 73 10.14 9.68 -6.08
CA TYR A 73 8.72 9.35 -6.16
C TYR A 73 8.51 7.87 -5.85
N CYS A 74 7.65 7.59 -4.88
CA CYS A 74 7.18 6.25 -4.60
C CYS A 74 6.33 5.74 -5.77
N THR A 75 6.72 4.60 -6.33
CA THR A 75 6.03 3.95 -7.46
C THR A 75 5.07 2.86 -6.98
N ARG A 76 5.22 2.45 -5.71
CA ARG A 76 4.44 1.41 -5.08
C ARG A 76 2.96 1.80 -5.02
N GLY A 77 2.08 0.90 -5.44
CA GLY A 77 0.63 1.13 -5.51
C GLY A 77 0.16 1.86 -6.79
N LEU A 78 1.07 2.34 -7.64
CA LEU A 78 0.75 2.98 -8.92
C LEU A 78 1.00 2.07 -10.13
N GLU A 79 1.45 0.83 -9.92
CA GLU A 79 1.88 -0.09 -10.98
C GLU A 79 0.74 -0.40 -11.94
N ALA A 80 -0.46 -0.64 -11.40
CA ALA A 80 -1.67 -0.91 -12.17
C ALA A 80 -2.17 0.30 -12.98
N HIS A 81 -1.67 1.50 -12.68
CA HIS A 81 -2.03 2.75 -13.35
C HIS A 81 -1.00 3.18 -14.41
N THR A 82 0.14 2.50 -14.49
CA THR A 82 1.06 2.65 -15.63
C THR A 82 0.37 2.23 -16.92
N THR A 83 0.86 2.71 -18.06
CA THR A 83 0.32 2.33 -19.37
C THR A 83 0.32 0.80 -19.55
N LEU A 84 1.46 0.15 -19.27
CA LEU A 84 1.57 -1.30 -19.38
C LEU A 84 0.73 -2.04 -18.33
N GLY A 85 0.79 -1.60 -17.06
CA GLY A 85 0.05 -2.24 -15.97
C GLY A 85 -1.47 -2.17 -16.16
N SER A 86 -1.98 -1.05 -16.67
CA SER A 86 -3.41 -0.89 -16.98
C SER A 86 -3.86 -1.79 -18.12
N ILE A 87 -3.06 -1.92 -19.18
CA ILE A 87 -3.30 -2.85 -20.30
C ILE A 87 -3.32 -4.29 -19.80
N ILE A 88 -2.30 -4.70 -19.04
CA ILE A 88 -2.21 -6.06 -18.49
C ILE A 88 -3.41 -6.35 -17.59
N LYS A 89 -3.72 -5.45 -16.64
CA LYS A 89 -4.86 -5.59 -15.73
C LYS A 89 -6.18 -5.75 -16.48
N LYS A 90 -6.42 -4.92 -17.50
CA LYS A 90 -7.63 -5.01 -18.33
C LYS A 90 -7.67 -6.34 -19.09
N LYS A 91 -6.58 -6.70 -19.76
CA LYS A 91 -6.47 -7.95 -20.54
C LYS A 91 -6.72 -9.17 -19.65
N THR A 92 -6.06 -9.26 -18.49
CA THR A 92 -6.22 -10.38 -17.56
C THR A 92 -7.65 -10.48 -17.04
N ARG A 93 -8.28 -9.35 -16.68
CA ARG A 93 -9.68 -9.36 -16.24
C ARG A 93 -10.63 -9.84 -17.34
N THR A 94 -10.48 -9.31 -18.55
CA THR A 94 -11.30 -9.74 -19.69
C THR A 94 -11.11 -11.22 -20.00
N ALA A 95 -9.85 -11.72 -19.98
CA ALA A 95 -9.56 -13.12 -20.20
C ALA A 95 -10.18 -14.02 -19.11
N ALA A 96 -10.08 -13.61 -17.84
CA ALA A 96 -10.66 -14.36 -16.73
C ALA A 96 -12.19 -14.42 -16.79
N PHE A 97 -12.85 -13.30 -17.14
CA PHE A 97 -14.29 -13.29 -17.37
C PHE A 97 -14.68 -14.20 -18.55
N ALA A 98 -13.95 -14.12 -19.67
CA ALA A 98 -14.22 -14.97 -20.82
C ALA A 98 -14.04 -16.46 -20.49
N ALA A 99 -13.00 -16.84 -19.75
CA ALA A 99 -12.76 -18.23 -19.34
C ALA A 99 -13.93 -18.78 -18.51
N VAL A 100 -14.40 -18.01 -17.51
CA VAL A 100 -15.54 -18.40 -16.67
C VAL A 100 -16.82 -18.55 -17.50
N LEU A 101 -17.13 -17.55 -18.33
CA LEU A 101 -18.35 -17.57 -19.15
C LEU A 101 -18.34 -18.69 -20.20
N ASN A 102 -17.18 -18.97 -20.79
CA ASN A 102 -17.03 -20.08 -21.74
C ASN A 102 -17.23 -21.44 -21.06
N GLU A 103 -16.68 -21.63 -19.86
CA GLU A 103 -16.87 -22.88 -19.11
C GLU A 103 -18.33 -23.05 -18.67
N GLN A 104 -18.97 -21.98 -18.19
CA GLN A 104 -20.40 -22.00 -17.88
C GLN A 104 -21.26 -22.32 -19.11
N ALA A 105 -20.94 -21.74 -20.27
CA ALA A 105 -21.64 -22.02 -21.51
C ALA A 105 -21.43 -23.46 -21.99
N ARG A 106 -20.23 -24.02 -21.82
CA ARG A 106 -19.93 -25.43 -22.12
C ARG A 106 -20.80 -26.36 -21.29
N GLN A 107 -20.79 -26.19 -19.96
CA GLN A 107 -21.62 -27.00 -19.04
C GLN A 107 -23.12 -26.91 -19.40
N TRP A 108 -23.60 -25.71 -19.74
CA TRP A 108 -24.99 -25.51 -20.15
C TRP A 108 -25.35 -26.23 -21.45
N ASN A 109 -24.49 -26.15 -22.47
CA ASN A 109 -24.75 -26.76 -23.78
C ASN A 109 -24.69 -28.29 -23.74
N GLU A 110 -23.90 -28.85 -22.84
CA GLU A 110 -23.73 -30.29 -22.68
C GLU A 110 -24.76 -30.90 -21.71
N ASN A 111 -25.71 -30.09 -21.18
CA ASN A 111 -26.66 -30.48 -20.14
C ASN A 111 -25.98 -31.14 -18.91
N GLU A 112 -24.77 -30.69 -18.59
CA GLU A 112 -24.03 -31.16 -17.42
C GLU A 112 -24.63 -30.56 -16.14
N GLN A 113 -24.46 -31.26 -15.02
CA GLN A 113 -24.65 -30.63 -13.71
C GLN A 113 -23.57 -29.57 -13.52
N VAL A 114 -23.92 -28.47 -12.84
CA VAL A 114 -22.98 -27.37 -12.58
C VAL A 114 -21.77 -27.91 -11.80
N ASP A 115 -20.60 -27.82 -12.41
CA ASP A 115 -19.32 -28.14 -11.80
C ASP A 115 -18.58 -26.84 -11.43
N ASP A 116 -18.77 -26.42 -10.18
CA ASP A 116 -18.12 -25.25 -9.60
C ASP A 116 -16.59 -25.36 -9.60
N ARG A 117 -16.06 -26.59 -9.51
CA ARG A 117 -14.61 -26.81 -9.49
C ARG A 117 -14.03 -26.55 -10.88
N ALA A 118 -14.67 -27.03 -11.94
CA ALA A 118 -14.24 -26.75 -13.31
C ALA A 118 -14.24 -25.23 -13.61
N ILE A 119 -15.27 -24.50 -13.19
CA ILE A 119 -15.34 -23.04 -13.33
C ILE A 119 -14.19 -22.35 -12.56
N SER A 120 -13.94 -22.79 -11.32
CA SER A 120 -12.84 -22.27 -10.51
C SER A 120 -11.47 -22.56 -11.14
N GLU A 121 -11.30 -23.73 -11.76
CA GLU A 121 -10.06 -24.11 -12.43
C GLU A 121 -9.82 -23.24 -13.67
N ALA A 122 -10.85 -23.01 -14.50
CA ALA A 122 -10.79 -22.10 -15.64
C ALA A 122 -10.40 -20.65 -15.24
N TYR A 123 -10.96 -20.13 -14.13
CA TYR A 123 -10.55 -18.83 -13.59
C TYR A 123 -9.10 -18.84 -13.09
N ARG A 124 -8.70 -19.90 -12.37
CA ARG A 124 -7.35 -20.02 -11.79
C ARG A 124 -6.29 -20.06 -12.87
N GLU A 125 -6.53 -20.76 -13.98
CA GLU A 125 -5.60 -20.82 -15.12
C GLU A 125 -5.24 -19.42 -15.62
N THR A 126 -6.24 -18.55 -15.80
CA THR A 126 -6.04 -17.18 -16.29
C THR A 126 -5.45 -16.22 -15.25
N SER A 127 -5.73 -16.43 -13.97
CA SER A 127 -5.34 -15.52 -12.87
C SER A 127 -4.05 -15.93 -12.13
N SER A 128 -3.56 -17.15 -12.33
CA SER A 128 -2.37 -17.73 -11.68
C SER A 128 -1.12 -16.84 -11.76
N SER A 129 -0.86 -16.26 -12.93
CA SER A 129 0.27 -15.32 -13.13
C SER A 129 0.15 -14.09 -12.24
N SER A 130 -1.05 -13.53 -12.09
CA SER A 130 -1.29 -12.36 -11.24
C SER A 130 -1.10 -12.68 -9.76
N GLN A 131 -1.50 -13.88 -9.34
CA GLN A 131 -1.27 -14.36 -7.97
C GLN A 131 0.24 -14.51 -7.69
N MET A 132 0.98 -15.12 -8.61
CA MET A 132 2.44 -15.27 -8.49
C MET A 132 3.13 -13.92 -8.39
N TRP A 133 2.77 -12.96 -9.24
CA TRP A 133 3.31 -11.59 -9.17
C TRP A 133 2.98 -10.90 -7.86
N ALA A 134 1.74 -11.02 -7.37
CA ALA A 134 1.36 -10.46 -6.07
C ALA A 134 2.19 -11.03 -4.92
N GLN A 135 2.45 -12.34 -4.92
CA GLN A 135 3.32 -12.99 -3.93
C GLN A 135 4.76 -12.50 -4.03
N ALA A 136 5.33 -12.44 -5.23
CA ALA A 136 6.69 -11.98 -5.44
C ALA A 136 6.88 -10.54 -4.94
N ILE A 137 5.93 -9.67 -5.28
CA ILE A 137 5.92 -8.28 -4.87
C ILE A 137 5.74 -8.15 -3.34
N GLY A 138 4.80 -8.86 -2.73
CA GLY A 138 4.60 -8.80 -1.28
C GLY A 138 5.81 -9.31 -0.49
N ASN A 139 6.52 -10.30 -1.03
CA ASN A 139 7.78 -10.75 -0.46
C ASN A 139 8.88 -9.69 -0.56
N GLN A 140 8.90 -8.90 -1.63
CA GLN A 140 9.83 -7.78 -1.77
C GLN A 140 9.50 -6.68 -0.76
N ASP A 141 8.23 -6.28 -0.66
CA ASP A 141 7.78 -5.27 0.31
C ASP A 141 8.16 -5.66 1.75
N ARG A 142 7.99 -6.94 2.10
CA ARG A 142 8.41 -7.45 3.41
C ARG A 142 9.90 -7.24 3.62
N LYS A 143 10.74 -7.61 2.66
CA LYS A 143 12.20 -7.42 2.77
C LYS A 143 12.58 -5.96 2.88
N ASP A 144 11.93 -5.09 2.13
CA ASP A 144 12.19 -3.65 2.17
C ASP A 144 11.78 -3.05 3.52
N ALA A 145 10.66 -3.51 4.10
CA ALA A 145 10.23 -3.13 5.44
C ALA A 145 11.16 -3.67 6.53
N ASP A 146 11.59 -4.94 6.44
CA ASP A 146 12.55 -5.55 7.36
C ASP A 146 13.86 -4.76 7.34
N ALA A 147 14.40 -4.46 6.15
CA ALA A 147 15.61 -3.66 6.00
C ALA A 147 15.46 -2.26 6.62
N TYR A 148 14.30 -1.61 6.49
CA TYR A 148 14.06 -0.30 7.09
C TYR A 148 14.00 -0.35 8.64
N LEU A 149 13.41 -1.40 9.21
CA LEU A 149 13.24 -1.52 10.66
C LEU A 149 14.52 -1.94 11.40
N TYR A 150 15.38 -2.75 10.75
CA TYR A 150 16.57 -3.33 11.37
C TYR A 150 17.89 -2.76 10.81
N ALA A 151 17.85 -1.70 9.99
CA ALA A 151 19.05 -1.06 9.44
C ALA A 151 20.04 -0.53 10.51
N ASP A 152 19.55 -0.22 11.72
CA ASP A 152 20.34 0.40 12.79
C ASP A 152 20.97 -0.63 13.77
N GLU A 153 20.60 -1.93 13.69
CA GLU A 153 21.09 -2.94 14.64
C GLU A 153 22.45 -3.55 14.24
N GLU A 154 22.90 -3.40 12.99
CA GLU A 154 24.18 -3.96 12.51
C GLU A 154 25.41 -3.04 12.73
N GLU A 155 25.26 -1.81 13.23
CA GLU A 155 26.42 -0.91 13.50
C GLU A 155 27.04 -1.07 14.91
N ILE A 156 26.51 -1.90 15.81
CA ILE A 156 27.03 -2.02 17.19
C ILE A 156 28.00 -3.20 17.40
N GLU A 157 28.10 -4.17 16.48
CA GLU A 157 29.08 -5.27 16.57
C GLU A 157 30.31 -5.07 15.67
N ASN A 158 31.01 -3.94 15.84
CA ASN A 158 32.41 -3.80 15.42
C ASN A 158 33.19 -2.95 16.43
N VAL A 159 33.02 -3.24 17.72
CA VAL A 159 33.95 -2.80 18.77
C VAL A 159 34.58 -4.05 19.37
N ASP A 160 35.89 -4.15 19.14
CA ASP A 160 36.85 -5.04 19.77
C ASP A 160 37.21 -6.35 19.03
N SER A 161 38.14 -6.25 18.06
CA SER A 161 39.46 -6.86 18.28
C SER A 161 40.51 -6.43 17.25
N THR A 162 41.68 -6.09 17.79
CA THR A 162 43.03 -6.12 17.18
C THR A 162 43.68 -4.81 16.70
N THR A 163 44.74 -4.47 17.44
CA THR A 163 46.03 -3.88 17.02
C THR A 163 46.24 -2.36 17.12
N THR A 164 46.62 -1.96 18.33
CA THR A 164 47.85 -1.21 18.64
C THR A 164 48.81 -1.03 17.45
N GLY A 165 49.08 0.23 17.07
CA GLY A 165 50.31 0.59 16.38
C GLY A 165 50.17 1.37 15.08
N ALA A 166 49.72 2.63 15.16
CA ALA A 166 50.24 3.68 14.28
C ALA A 166 49.98 5.05 14.92
N VAL A 167 51.07 5.61 15.44
CA VAL A 167 51.19 7.00 15.86
C VAL A 167 51.18 7.91 14.62
N SER A 168 50.64 9.11 14.82
CA SER A 168 50.92 10.37 14.11
C SER A 168 49.88 10.89 13.11
N MET A 169 49.56 12.18 13.34
CA MET A 169 48.89 13.15 12.45
C MET A 169 47.39 12.87 12.26
N ILE A 170 46.46 13.65 12.83
CA ILE A 170 46.29 15.09 12.65
C ILE A 170 45.58 15.65 13.90
N LYS A 171 46.24 16.56 14.62
CA LYS A 171 45.58 17.54 15.51
C LYS A 171 45.57 18.87 14.76
N SER A 172 44.38 19.39 14.47
CA SER A 172 44.00 20.82 14.53
C SER A 172 42.75 21.05 13.68
N ALA A 173 41.62 21.26 14.35
CA ALA A 173 40.68 22.36 14.12
C ALA A 173 39.35 21.97 14.76
N GLU A 174 39.14 22.57 15.91
CA GLU A 174 37.93 22.54 16.72
C GLU A 174 36.71 23.08 15.95
N GLU A 175 35.57 22.45 16.24
CA GLU A 175 34.33 23.12 16.65
C GLU A 175 33.64 24.04 15.63
N SER A 176 32.70 23.46 14.87
CA SER A 176 31.47 24.18 14.52
C SER A 176 30.25 23.26 14.58
N VAL A 177 29.66 23.28 15.78
CA VAL A 177 28.24 23.09 16.11
C VAL A 177 27.31 22.82 14.92
N LEU A 178 26.85 21.57 14.82
CA LEU A 178 25.64 21.16 14.12
C LEU A 178 24.42 21.86 14.75
N LYS A 179 23.99 22.97 14.17
CA LYS A 179 22.60 23.44 14.26
C LYS A 179 21.91 23.05 12.96
N SER A 180 21.05 22.03 13.02
CA SER A 180 20.07 21.81 11.96
C SER A 180 19.07 22.98 11.96
N PRO A 181 18.68 23.52 10.80
CA PRO A 181 17.50 24.35 10.69
C PRO A 181 16.40 23.54 10.01
N PHE A 182 15.80 22.61 10.73
CA PHE A 182 14.43 22.20 10.43
C PHE A 182 13.51 23.17 11.15
N SER A 183 12.55 23.74 10.40
CA SER A 183 11.52 24.69 10.84
C SER A 183 11.88 26.18 10.75
N GLN A 184 11.75 26.73 9.53
CA GLN A 184 11.35 28.12 9.36
C GLN A 184 9.98 28.21 8.68
N LYS A 185 9.06 28.70 9.50
CA LYS A 185 7.71 29.22 9.25
C LYS A 185 7.58 29.91 7.89
N ARG A 186 6.64 29.45 7.06
CA ARG A 186 6.00 30.33 6.05
C ARG A 186 4.84 31.05 6.72
N THR A 187 5.07 32.31 7.07
CA THR A 187 4.03 33.32 7.18
C THR A 187 3.57 33.66 5.76
N LEU A 188 2.31 33.36 5.42
CA LEU A 188 1.63 34.02 4.31
C LEU A 188 0.69 35.07 4.89
N ASN A 189 1.16 36.31 4.79
CA ASN A 189 0.37 37.52 4.85
C ASN A 189 -0.49 37.59 3.58
N VAL A 190 -1.81 37.59 3.75
CA VAL A 190 -2.75 38.06 2.72
C VAL A 190 -3.76 39.00 3.38
N ASN A 191 -3.36 40.26 3.49
CA ASN A 191 -4.31 41.36 3.40
C ASN A 191 -4.82 41.44 1.95
N SER A 192 -6.09 41.10 1.73
CA SER A 192 -6.92 41.85 0.78
C SER A 192 -8.41 41.52 0.88
N ALA A 193 -9.13 42.56 1.30
CA ALA A 193 -10.45 42.99 0.85
C ALA A 193 -11.61 41.99 0.93
N ALA A 194 -12.41 42.21 1.97
CA ALA A 194 -13.83 41.91 2.01
C ALA A 194 -14.56 42.45 0.77
N VAL A 195 -15.40 41.61 0.17
CA VAL A 195 -16.60 42.06 -0.54
C VAL A 195 -17.78 41.33 0.08
N ILE A 196 -18.49 42.08 0.92
CA ILE A 196 -19.80 41.75 1.44
C ILE A 196 -20.80 41.96 0.31
N MET A 197 -21.54 40.93 -0.09
CA MET A 197 -22.80 41.12 -0.81
C MET A 197 -23.92 40.43 -0.04
N VAL A 198 -24.75 41.26 0.58
CA VAL A 198 -25.98 40.90 1.29
C VAL A 198 -27.16 40.90 0.31
N HIS A 199 -27.89 39.79 0.36
CA HIS A 199 -29.30 39.49 0.05
C HIS A 199 -30.21 40.50 -0.67
N ARG A 200 -30.99 39.96 -1.61
CA ARG A 200 -32.48 40.02 -1.73
C ARG A 200 -32.89 38.84 -2.64
N GLY A 201 -33.77 37.91 -2.31
CA GLY A 201 -35.01 38.02 -1.55
C GLY A 201 -36.17 38.30 -2.52
N ALA A 202 -36.71 37.28 -3.19
CA ALA A 202 -38.05 37.31 -3.78
C ALA A 202 -38.59 35.89 -4.04
N ARG A 203 -39.53 35.49 -3.18
CA ARG A 203 -40.57 34.46 -3.41
C ARG A 203 -41.80 35.20 -3.97
N ALA A 204 -42.46 34.60 -4.97
CA ALA A 204 -43.89 34.70 -5.31
C ALA A 204 -44.03 34.07 -6.71
N ALA A 205 -45.04 33.29 -7.08
CA ALA A 205 -46.11 32.59 -6.40
C ALA A 205 -46.47 31.41 -7.33
#